data_AF-A0A7W0SMC3-F1
#
_entry.id   AF-A0A7W0SMC3-F1
#
_cell.length_a   1.000
_cell.length_b   1.000
_cell.length_c   1.000
_cell.angle_alpha   90.00
_cell.angle_beta   90.00
_cell.angle_gamma   90.00
#
_symmetry.space_group_name_H-M   'P 1'
#
loop_
_entity.id
_entity.type
_entity.pdbx_description
1 polymer ?
#
loop_
_entity_poly.entity_id
_entity_poly.type
_entity_poly.pdbx_seq_one_letter_code
_entity_poly.pdbx_strand_id
1 'polypeptide(L)'
;MGLAVVFLLNSVLAEGAPADWAWRIPFLLSVPILLVGAYLRTKTHETPAFTALVEADEVDRAPLTTAFGQQWLMMTRLVGVAIAFCVSCYTVLAFTLSYLLIVREEEPQTAYASVLVVIIIGSLACPLFGAWSDRVGRKPLLIGACVAMVLFADRPIC
;
A
#
# COMPACT_ATOMS: atom_id res chain seq x y z
N MET A 1 6.61 -5.93 -2.84
CA MET A 1 6.38 -7.38 -3.00
C MET A 1 5.94 -7.72 -4.43
N GLY A 2 4.79 -7.24 -4.93
CA GLY A 2 4.34 -7.57 -6.31
C GLY A 2 5.31 -7.18 -7.43
N LEU A 3 5.92 -5.99 -7.35
CA LEU A 3 6.92 -5.52 -8.34
C LEU A 3 8.20 -6.38 -8.36
N ALA A 4 8.59 -6.97 -7.21
CA ALA A 4 9.73 -7.88 -7.15
C ALA A 4 9.45 -9.23 -7.83
N VAL A 5 8.23 -9.73 -7.69
CA VAL A 5 7.78 -10.92 -8.43
C VAL A 5 7.78 -10.64 -9.93
N VAL A 6 7.30 -9.48 -10.37
CA VAL A 6 7.31 -9.09 -11.79
C VAL A 6 8.74 -8.94 -12.32
N PHE A 7 9.65 -8.32 -11.56
CA PHE A 7 11.06 -8.22 -11.93
C PHE A 7 11.71 -9.60 -12.09
N LEU A 8 11.53 -10.49 -11.09
CA LEU A 8 12.05 -11.86 -11.13
C LEU A 8 11.45 -12.68 -12.28
N LEU A 9 10.15 -12.52 -12.54
CA LEU A 9 9.50 -13.17 -13.68
C LEU A 9 10.11 -12.66 -14.99
N ASN A 10 10.28 -11.35 -15.17
CA ASN A 10 10.89 -10.82 -16.38
C ASN A 10 12.35 -11.29 -16.55
N SER A 11 13.14 -11.33 -15.47
CA SER A 11 14.54 -11.79 -15.56
C SER A 11 14.66 -13.28 -15.86
N VAL A 12 13.75 -14.12 -15.35
CA VAL A 12 13.77 -15.58 -15.58
C VAL A 12 13.12 -15.95 -16.93
N LEU A 13 12.07 -15.24 -17.35
CA LEU A 13 11.33 -15.53 -18.58
C LEU A 13 11.98 -14.97 -19.83
N ALA A 14 12.87 -13.97 -19.70
CA ALA A 14 13.71 -13.46 -20.78
C ALA A 14 14.54 -14.58 -21.46
N GLU A 15 14.75 -15.72 -20.80
CA GLU A 15 15.55 -16.83 -21.30
C GLU A 15 14.78 -17.93 -22.05
N GLY A 16 13.43 -17.92 -22.16
CA GLY A 16 12.78 -18.94 -23.01
C GLY A 16 11.27 -19.19 -22.95
N ALA A 17 10.47 -18.42 -22.21
CA ALA A 17 9.02 -18.63 -22.18
C ALA A 17 8.28 -17.60 -23.05
N PRO A 18 7.25 -18.00 -23.82
CA PRO A 18 6.44 -17.05 -24.57
C PRO A 18 5.74 -16.09 -23.62
N ALA A 19 5.92 -14.78 -23.85
CA ALA A 19 5.33 -13.70 -23.05
C ALA A 19 3.80 -13.85 -22.88
N ASP A 20 3.13 -14.42 -23.88
CA ASP A 20 1.69 -14.69 -23.88
C ASP A 20 1.22 -15.71 -22.84
N TRP A 21 2.11 -16.49 -22.23
CA TRP A 21 1.77 -17.42 -21.16
C TRP A 21 2.17 -16.89 -19.76
N ALA A 22 3.17 -16.01 -19.70
CA ALA A 22 3.76 -15.47 -18.48
C ALA A 22 2.74 -14.80 -17.54
N TRP A 23 1.71 -14.15 -18.10
CA TRP A 23 0.68 -13.46 -17.32
C TRP A 23 -0.10 -14.38 -16.37
N ARG A 24 -0.10 -15.71 -16.59
CA ARG A 24 -0.81 -16.67 -15.73
C ARG A 24 -0.09 -16.94 -14.41
N ILE A 25 1.23 -16.78 -14.37
CA ILE A 25 2.07 -17.05 -13.21
C ILE A 25 1.67 -16.22 -11.97
N PRO A 26 1.44 -14.89 -12.07
CA PRO A 26 0.96 -14.11 -10.92
C PRO A 26 -0.40 -14.58 -10.37
N PHE A 27 -1.30 -15.11 -11.22
CA PHE A 27 -2.57 -15.68 -10.75
C PHE A 27 -2.36 -16.98 -9.98
N LEU A 28 -1.49 -17.86 -10.46
CA LEU A 28 -1.16 -19.11 -9.77
C LEU A 28 -0.45 -18.86 -8.43
N LEU A 29 0.45 -17.87 -8.37
CA LEU A 29 1.09 -17.44 -7.13
C LEU A 29 0.11 -16.84 -6.12
N SER A 30 -1.03 -16.31 -6.58
CA SER A 30 -2.06 -15.75 -5.70
C SER A 30 -2.86 -16.83 -4.95
N VAL A 31 -2.96 -18.05 -5.49
CA VAL A 31 -3.71 -19.17 -4.89
C VAL A 31 -3.20 -19.57 -3.49
N PRO A 32 -1.89 -19.86 -3.29
CA PRO A 32 -1.39 -20.20 -1.95
C PRO A 32 -1.53 -19.02 -0.98
N ILE A 33 -1.34 -17.78 -1.45
CA ILE A 33 -1.53 -16.57 -0.63
C ILE A 33 -2.98 -16.48 -0.16
N LEU A 34 -3.94 -16.76 -1.05
CA LEU A 34 -5.36 -16.77 -0.73
C LEU A 34 -5.69 -17.86 0.31
N LEU A 35 -5.15 -19.07 0.15
CA LEU A 35 -5.35 -20.17 1.10
C LEU A 35 -4.80 -19.84 2.49
N VAL A 36 -3.60 -19.25 2.56
CA VAL A 36 -3.02 -18.78 3.82
C VAL A 36 -3.87 -17.67 4.43
N GLY A 37 -4.33 -16.71 3.63
CA GLY A 37 -5.22 -15.64 4.08
C GLY A 37 -6.55 -16.17 4.63
N ALA A 38 -7.14 -17.17 3.96
CA ALA A 38 -8.36 -17.84 4.42
C ALA A 38 -8.12 -18.60 5.73
N TYR A 39 -7.01 -19.35 5.84
CA TYR A 39 -6.63 -20.05 7.06
C TYR A 39 -6.45 -19.07 8.24
N LEU A 40 -5.73 -17.96 8.02
CA LEU A 40 -5.54 -16.93 9.05
C LEU A 40 -6.89 -16.35 9.51
N ARG A 41 -7.81 -16.09 8.57
CA ARG A 41 -9.15 -15.56 8.88
C ARG A 41 -9.96 -16.49 9.77
N THR A 42 -9.80 -17.80 9.64
CA THR A 42 -10.47 -18.77 10.52
C THR A 42 -9.90 -18.81 11.94
N LYS A 43 -8.71 -18.23 12.17
CA LYS A 43 -8.02 -18.21 13.46
C LYS A 43 -8.09 -16.87 14.20
N THR A 44 -8.48 -15.80 13.51
CA THR A 44 -8.68 -14.47 14.12
C THR A 44 -9.90 -14.53 15.03
N HIS A 45 -9.66 -14.63 16.34
CA HIS A 45 -10.71 -14.40 17.33
C HIS A 45 -11.10 -12.92 17.31
N GLU A 46 -12.38 -12.63 17.48
CA GLU A 46 -12.88 -11.26 17.65
C GLU A 46 -12.12 -10.55 18.77
N THR A 47 -11.89 -9.25 18.61
CA THR A 47 -11.14 -8.47 19.60
C THR A 47 -11.85 -8.51 20.95
N PRO A 48 -11.12 -8.60 22.09
CA PRO A 48 -11.73 -8.68 23.43
C PRO A 48 -12.66 -7.50 23.75
N ALA A 49 -12.44 -6.35 23.10
CA ALA A 49 -13.34 -5.19 23.17
C ALA A 49 -14.71 -5.46 22.51
N PHE A 50 -14.74 -6.23 21.43
CA PHE A 50 -15.99 -6.63 20.77
C PHE A 50 -16.71 -7.72 21.58
N THR A 51 -15.98 -8.69 22.11
CA THR A 51 -16.56 -9.75 22.96
C THR A 51 -17.22 -9.17 24.21
N ALA A 52 -16.59 -8.18 24.86
CA ALA A 52 -17.15 -7.48 26.02
C ALA A 52 -18.44 -6.70 25.69
N LEU A 53 -18.54 -6.09 24.50
CA LEU A 53 -19.75 -5.39 24.04
C LEU A 53 -20.90 -6.37 23.74
N VAL A 54 -20.57 -7.54 23.18
CA VAL A 54 -21.53 -8.63 22.94
C VAL A 54 -22.03 -9.23 24.25
N GLU A 55 -21.14 -9.46 25.22
CA GLU A 55 -21.51 -9.94 26.56
C GLU A 55 -22.31 -8.90 27.36
N ALA A 56 -22.09 -7.61 27.12
CA ALA A 56 -22.83 -6.52 27.75
C ALA A 56 -24.20 -6.21 27.09
N ASP A 57 -24.56 -6.88 25.98
CA ASP A 57 -25.73 -6.57 25.13
C ASP A 57 -25.77 -5.10 24.64
N GLU A 58 -24.61 -4.43 24.62
CA GLU A 58 -24.42 -3.07 24.10
C GLU A 58 -24.06 -3.08 22.61
N VAL A 59 -24.45 -4.13 21.89
CA VAL A 59 -24.22 -4.21 20.44
C VAL A 59 -25.17 -3.23 19.76
N ASP A 60 -24.60 -2.11 19.33
CA ASP A 60 -25.34 -1.06 18.64
C ASP A 60 -26.02 -1.65 17.40
N ARG A 61 -27.35 -1.53 17.31
CA ARG A 61 -28.16 -2.20 16.25
C ARG A 61 -27.89 -1.66 14.85
N ALA A 62 -27.29 -0.47 14.75
CA ALA A 62 -26.95 0.18 13.48
C ALA A 62 -25.60 0.92 13.57
N PRO A 63 -24.48 0.18 13.72
CA PRO A 63 -23.17 0.74 14.03
C PRO A 63 -22.62 1.63 12.90
N LEU A 64 -23.08 1.41 11.67
CA LEU A 64 -22.76 2.26 10.52
C LEU A 64 -23.42 3.64 10.64
N THR A 65 -24.70 3.70 11.03
CA THR A 65 -25.41 4.98 11.14
C THR A 65 -24.91 5.83 12.31
N THR A 66 -24.54 5.20 13.43
CA THR A 66 -23.93 5.90 14.58
C THR A 66 -22.50 6.34 14.29
N ALA A 67 -21.69 5.54 13.56
CA ALA A 67 -20.37 5.95 13.10
C ALA A 67 -20.41 7.18 12.17
N PHE A 68 -21.31 7.18 11.17
CA PHE A 68 -21.47 8.30 10.25
C PHE A 68 -22.08 9.56 10.90
N GLY A 69 -22.86 9.41 11.97
CA GLY A 69 -23.42 10.55 12.72
C GLY A 69 -22.44 11.16 13.73
N GLN A 70 -21.77 10.34 14.54
CA GLN A 70 -20.96 10.80 15.66
C GLN A 70 -19.47 10.97 15.33
N GLN A 71 -18.94 10.23 14.35
CA GLN A 71 -17.51 10.17 14.05
C GLN A 71 -17.13 10.62 12.63
N TRP A 72 -18.03 11.31 11.92
CA TRP A 72 -17.81 11.76 10.54
C TRP A 72 -16.50 12.55 10.36
N LEU A 73 -16.15 13.42 11.31
CA LEU A 73 -14.92 14.22 11.25
C LEU A 73 -13.65 13.35 11.30
N MET A 74 -13.70 12.25 12.06
CA MET A 74 -12.61 11.30 12.17
C MET A 74 -12.52 10.41 10.93
N MET A 75 -13.66 9.99 10.39
CA MET A 75 -13.74 9.25 9.12
C MET A 75 -13.18 10.08 7.97
N THR A 76 -13.58 11.35 7.82
CA THR A 76 -13.07 12.23 6.75
C THR A 76 -11.56 12.44 6.86
N ARG A 77 -11.01 12.56 8.07
CA ARG A 77 -9.55 12.63 8.28
C ARG A 77 -8.83 11.36 7.87
N LEU A 78 -9.37 10.19 8.23
CA LEU A 78 -8.83 8.90 7.84
C LEU A 78 -8.87 8.70 6.32
N VAL A 79 -10.00 9.06 5.69
CA VAL A 79 -10.16 9.03 4.23
C VAL A 79 -9.15 9.97 3.56
N GLY A 80 -8.98 11.19 4.06
CA GLY A 80 -8.00 12.13 3.52
C GLY A 80 -6.56 11.60 3.57
N VAL A 81 -6.17 10.99 4.70
CA VAL A 81 -4.86 10.35 4.84
C VAL A 81 -4.73 9.14 3.90
N ALA A 82 -5.78 8.33 3.77
CA ALA A 82 -5.78 7.19 2.86
C ALA A 82 -5.66 7.61 1.38
N ILE A 83 -6.37 8.66 0.97
CA ILE A 83 -6.27 9.22 -0.38
C ILE A 83 -4.86 9.75 -0.63
N ALA A 84 -4.32 10.55 0.29
CA ALA A 84 -2.97 11.09 0.16
C ALA A 84 -1.93 9.96 0.03
N PHE A 85 -2.06 8.90 0.83
CA PHE A 85 -1.22 7.71 0.73
C PHE A 85 -1.37 7.00 -0.61
N CYS A 86 -2.61 6.76 -1.07
CA CYS A 86 -2.87 6.09 -2.35
C CYS A 86 -2.31 6.87 -3.52
N VAL A 87 -2.52 8.19 -3.57
CA VAL A 87 -1.98 9.08 -4.61
C VAL A 87 -0.46 9.06 -4.59
N SER A 88 0.15 9.18 -3.40
CA SER A 88 1.62 9.14 -3.25
C SER A 88 2.21 7.83 -3.76
N CYS A 89 1.65 6.69 -3.34
CA CYS A 89 2.10 5.37 -3.79
C CYS A 89 1.89 5.19 -5.30
N TYR A 90 0.77 5.64 -5.85
CA TYR A 90 0.49 5.53 -7.28
C TYR A 90 1.49 6.35 -8.11
N THR A 91 1.73 7.62 -7.72
CA THR A 91 2.65 8.50 -8.43
C THR A 91 4.09 7.98 -8.39
N VAL A 92 4.57 7.55 -7.23
CA VAL A 92 5.96 7.10 -7.07
C VAL A 92 6.21 5.72 -7.70
N LEU A 93 5.23 4.81 -7.66
CA LEU A 93 5.44 3.43 -8.10
C LEU A 93 4.98 3.19 -9.53
N ALA A 94 3.72 3.54 -9.84
CA ALA A 94 3.13 3.23 -11.13
C ALA A 94 3.46 4.30 -12.18
N PHE A 95 3.31 5.57 -11.82
CA PHE A 95 3.56 6.66 -12.76
C PHE A 95 5.05 6.82 -13.07
N THR A 96 5.95 6.80 -12.07
CA THR A 96 7.40 6.84 -12.32
C THR A 96 7.86 5.69 -13.21
N LEU A 97 7.39 4.47 -12.97
CA LEU A 97 7.73 3.33 -13.82
C LEU A 97 7.23 3.51 -15.25
N SER A 98 5.98 3.94 -15.42
CA SER A 98 5.41 4.19 -16.74
C SER A 98 6.14 5.32 -17.46
N TYR A 99 6.56 6.36 -16.75
CA TYR A 99 7.35 7.46 -17.28
C TYR A 99 8.73 7.00 -17.76
N LEU A 100 9.42 6.17 -16.97
CA LEU A 100 10.71 5.61 -17.37
C LEU A 100 10.60 4.76 -18.64
N LEU A 101 9.56 3.93 -18.74
CA LEU A 101 9.36 3.03 -19.88
C LEU A 101 8.87 3.75 -21.15
N ILE A 102 7.93 4.69 -21.02
CA ILE A 102 7.20 5.28 -22.16
C ILE A 102 7.82 6.60 -22.61
N VAL A 103 8.30 7.43 -21.68
CA VAL A 103 8.78 8.79 -21.98
C VAL A 103 10.29 8.84 -22.08
N ARG A 104 10.99 8.20 -21.13
CA ARG A 104 12.46 8.10 -21.16
C ARG A 104 12.96 6.93 -22.01
N GLU A 105 12.07 6.03 -22.43
CA GLU A 105 12.38 4.82 -23.22
C GLU A 105 13.52 3.98 -22.62
N GLU A 106 13.60 3.96 -21.28
CA GLU A 106 14.61 3.21 -20.55
C GLU A 106 14.42 1.70 -20.74
N GLU A 107 15.53 0.96 -20.67
CA GLU A 107 15.48 -0.50 -20.70
C GLU A 107 14.57 -1.02 -19.57
N PRO A 108 13.63 -1.95 -19.86
CA PRO A 108 12.69 -2.43 -18.85
C PRO A 108 13.36 -2.94 -17.58
N GLN A 109 14.46 -3.69 -17.72
CA GLN A 109 15.19 -4.24 -16.58
C GLN A 109 15.72 -3.14 -15.65
N THR A 110 16.26 -2.06 -16.22
CA THR A 110 16.76 -0.89 -15.47
C THR A 110 15.62 -0.11 -14.83
N ALA A 111 14.51 0.09 -15.54
CA ALA A 111 13.32 0.76 -15.01
C ALA A 111 12.71 -0.02 -13.82
N TYR A 112 12.52 -1.34 -13.94
CA TYR A 112 12.03 -2.16 -12.85
C TYR A 112 13.00 -2.22 -11.67
N ALA A 113 14.31 -2.32 -11.92
CA ALA A 113 15.32 -2.34 -10.87
C ALA A 113 15.34 -1.04 -10.05
N SER A 114 15.26 0.12 -10.72
CA SER A 114 15.24 1.42 -10.03
C SER A 114 14.04 1.57 -9.10
N VAL A 115 12.84 1.22 -9.58
CA VAL A 115 11.61 1.27 -8.76
C VAL A 115 11.64 0.24 -7.63
N LEU A 116 12.26 -0.93 -7.86
CA LEU A 116 12.44 -1.94 -6.82
C LEU A 116 13.34 -1.44 -5.68
N VAL A 117 14.42 -0.72 -5.99
CA VAL A 117 15.28 -0.06 -4.99
C VAL A 117 14.48 0.96 -4.18
N VAL A 118 13.66 1.79 -4.84
CA VAL A 118 12.78 2.77 -4.15
C VAL A 118 11.83 2.07 -3.19
N ILE A 119 11.23 0.94 -3.58
CA ILE A 119 10.33 0.16 -2.72
C ILE A 119 11.08 -0.40 -1.51
N ILE A 120 12.29 -0.93 -1.69
CA ILE A 120 13.08 -1.49 -0.58
C ILE A 120 13.42 -0.39 0.43
N ILE A 121 13.92 0.75 -0.05
CA ILE A 121 14.26 1.90 0.80
C ILE A 121 13.01 2.38 1.54
N GLY A 122 11.88 2.55 0.83
CA GLY A 122 10.62 2.95 1.44
C GLY A 122 10.11 1.96 2.48
N SER A 123 10.22 0.65 2.21
CA SER A 123 9.80 -0.41 3.13
C SER A 123 10.63 -0.44 4.41
N LEU A 124 11.93 -0.18 4.31
CA LEU A 124 12.83 -0.07 5.47
C LEU A 124 12.61 1.24 6.24
N ALA A 125 12.25 2.31 5.53
CA ALA A 125 11.92 3.60 6.14
C ALA A 125 10.59 3.55 6.91
N CYS A 126 9.59 2.78 6.44
CA CYS A 126 8.29 2.64 7.10
C CYS A 126 8.36 2.35 8.61
N PRO A 127 9.07 1.32 9.11
CA PRO A 127 9.16 1.06 10.55
C PRO A 127 9.91 2.17 11.31
N LEU A 128 10.91 2.80 10.70
CA LEU A 128 11.64 3.93 11.29
C LEU A 128 10.72 5.14 11.50
N PHE A 129 10.02 5.56 10.44
CA PHE A 129 9.06 6.65 10.50
C PHE A 129 7.82 6.31 11.33
N GLY A 130 7.40 5.05 11.37
CA GLY A 130 6.35 4.56 12.26
C GLY A 130 6.73 4.71 13.73
N ALA A 131 7.92 4.22 14.12
CA ALA A 131 8.42 4.37 15.47
C ALA A 131 8.65 5.85 15.86
N TRP A 132 9.04 6.70 14.90
CA TRP A 132 9.17 8.13 15.13
C TRP A 132 7.82 8.84 15.27
N SER A 133 6.81 8.41 14.50
CA SER A 133 5.42 8.87 14.62
C SER A 133 4.84 8.59 16.01
N ASP A 134 5.11 7.39 16.52
CA ASP A 134 4.60 6.96 17.83
C ASP A 134 5.28 7.72 18.99
N ARG A 135 6.50 8.25 18.78
CA ARG A 135 7.23 9.06 19.78
C ARG A 135 6.89 10.55 19.76
N VAL A 136 6.73 11.16 18.58
CA VAL A 136 6.51 12.61 18.43
C VAL A 136 5.02 12.97 18.32
N GLY A 137 4.16 11.98 18.08
CA GLY A 137 2.75 12.14 17.81
C GLY A 137 2.44 12.13 16.31
N ARG A 138 1.34 11.50 15.92
CA ARG A 138 0.96 11.29 14.51
C ARG A 138 0.65 12.57 13.72
N LYS A 139 0.17 13.62 14.40
CA LYS A 139 -0.24 14.90 13.77
C LYS A 139 0.91 15.65 13.07
N PRO A 140 2.05 15.98 13.73
CA PRO A 140 3.14 16.70 13.09
C PRO A 140 3.75 15.94 11.91
N LEU A 141 3.83 14.60 11.99
CA LEU A 141 4.36 13.79 10.91
C LEU A 141 3.46 13.80 9.67
N LEU A 142 2.14 13.66 9.86
CA LEU A 142 1.18 13.70 8.75
C LEU A 142 1.14 15.08 8.07
N ILE A 143 1.17 16.16 8.84
CA ILE A 143 1.22 17.52 8.29
C ILE A 143 2.53 17.73 7.53
N GLY A 144 3.66 17.31 8.10
CA GLY A 144 4.96 17.38 7.43
C GLY A 144 4.99 16.61 6.11
N ALA A 145 4.41 15.40 6.07
CA ALA A 145 4.31 14.60 4.86
C ALA A 145 3.44 15.28 3.79
N CYS A 146 2.27 15.82 4.16
CA CYS A 146 1.41 16.55 3.22
C CYS A 146 2.09 17.80 2.66
N VAL A 147 2.77 18.59 3.50
CA VAL A 147 3.50 19.79 3.07
C VAL A 147 4.66 19.40 2.15
N ALA A 148 5.44 18.37 2.50
CA ALA A 148 6.51 17.88 1.64
C ALA A 148 5.95 17.44 0.29
N MET A 149 4.85 16.69 0.27
CA MET A 149 4.23 16.23 -0.98
C MET A 149 3.83 17.39 -1.89
N VAL A 150 3.21 18.45 -1.35
CA VAL A 150 2.84 19.65 -2.12
C VAL A 150 4.10 20.36 -2.65
N LEU A 151 5.11 20.57 -1.80
CA LEU A 151 6.34 21.25 -2.19
C LEU A 151 7.13 20.50 -3.27
N PHE A 152 7.14 19.16 -3.23
CA PHE A 152 7.81 18.34 -4.24
C PHE A 152 6.96 18.18 -5.50
N ALA A 153 5.63 18.22 -5.41
CA ALA A 153 4.74 18.18 -6.57
C ALA A 153 4.84 19.47 -7.42
N ASP A 154 5.04 20.63 -6.81
CA ASP A 154 5.17 21.92 -7.51
C ASP A 154 6.55 22.11 -8.17
N ARG A 155 7.52 21.22 -7.95
CA ARG A 155 8.81 21.30 -8.63
C ARG A 155 8.71 20.62 -9.99
N PRO A 156 8.82 21.37 -11.11
CA PRO A 156 8.87 20.74 -12.42
C PRO A 156 10.10 19.84 -12.48
N ILE A 157 9.86 18.57 -12.79
CA ILE A 157 10.89 17.59 -13.11
C ILE A 157 11.44 18.01 -14.49
N CYS A 158 12.44 18.88 -14.48
CA CYS A 158 13.27 19.20 -15.65
C CYS A 158 14.47 18.25 -15.68
#